data_AF-A0A6N9PY13-F1
#
_entry.id   AF-A0A6N9PY13-F1
#
_cell.length_a   1.000
_cell.length_b   1.000
_cell.length_c   1.000
_cell.angle_alpha   90.00
_cell.angle_beta   90.00
_cell.angle_gamma   90.00
#
_symmetry.space_group_name_H-M   'P 1'
#
loop_
_entity.id
_entity.type
_entity.pdbx_description
1 polymer ?
#
loop_
_entity_poly.entity_id
_entity_poly.type
_entity_poly.pdbx_seq_one_letter_code
_entity_poly.pdbx_strand_id
1 'polypeptide(L)'
;IAEGARLALFTGDAARQRCVSASAAAGSTYEDTPYGETQPWPWRTRTPVANTAGQVCTVLGSGQGNVSFPANQGGSIGLVVCCNLAGTVRVSDEPDEDGYYTLLFDAPPPRKAGELLAGDLLQVRLGGKDRLLAVVQQGKPSALYSEECDGAWCMALDGVEAESMPAEMYSGAPGGKLDQKYACMTDFTLRPYIRRAKLPHISSTGNAVSSGANGYAASCFLLSAIETGISQTYKDGAALAFFTGAGAAQRRICRVDGEPADWFTRTMYYSSGWRKHFVKANGAL
;
A
#
# COMPACT_ATOMS: atom_id res chain seq x y z
N ILE A 1 1.71 -37.18 -38.19
CA ILE A 1 2.60 -36.14 -37.63
C ILE A 1 2.35 -36.14 -36.12
N ALA A 2 3.40 -36.16 -35.29
CA ALA A 2 3.23 -36.07 -33.84
C ALA A 2 3.10 -34.58 -33.46
N GLU A 3 1.93 -34.16 -32.99
CA GLU A 3 1.60 -32.75 -32.77
C GLU A 3 1.33 -32.45 -31.29
N GLY A 4 2.39 -32.45 -30.49
CA GLY A 4 2.34 -32.05 -29.08
C GLY A 4 1.35 -32.84 -28.24
N ALA A 5 1.03 -32.30 -27.06
CA ALA A 5 0.02 -32.85 -26.16
C ALA A 5 -1.22 -31.95 -26.14
N ARG A 6 -2.38 -32.55 -25.85
CA ARG A 6 -3.64 -31.82 -25.67
C ARG A 6 -3.51 -30.84 -24.50
N LEU A 7 -3.76 -29.56 -24.75
CA LEU A 7 -3.82 -28.55 -23.68
C LEU A 7 -5.03 -28.79 -22.77
N ALA A 8 -4.86 -28.59 -21.47
CA ALA A 8 -5.86 -28.91 -20.45
C ALA A 8 -7.22 -28.21 -20.67
N LEU A 9 -7.21 -27.03 -21.29
CA LEU A 9 -8.41 -26.27 -21.62
C LEU A 9 -9.37 -27.04 -22.55
N PHE A 10 -8.86 -27.89 -23.45
CA PHE A 10 -9.66 -28.52 -24.50
C PHE A 10 -10.15 -29.91 -24.09
N THR A 11 -11.13 -29.96 -23.19
CA THR A 11 -11.69 -31.21 -22.65
C THR A 11 -12.71 -31.89 -23.58
N GLY A 12 -13.32 -31.15 -24.51
CA GLY A 12 -14.33 -31.66 -25.46
C GLY A 12 -14.71 -30.64 -26.54
N ASP A 13 -15.76 -30.93 -27.31
CA ASP A 13 -16.25 -30.02 -28.37
C ASP A 13 -16.69 -28.67 -27.80
N ALA A 14 -17.49 -28.65 -26.72
CA ALA A 14 -17.94 -27.42 -26.08
C ALA A 14 -16.75 -26.52 -25.65
N ALA A 15 -15.68 -27.12 -25.11
CA ALA A 15 -14.49 -26.39 -24.68
C ALA A 15 -13.65 -25.82 -25.86
N ARG A 16 -13.94 -26.23 -27.10
CA ARG A 16 -13.33 -25.72 -28.33
C ARG A 16 -14.15 -24.62 -29.00
N GLN A 17 -15.40 -24.40 -28.59
CA GLN A 17 -16.23 -23.32 -29.10
C GLN A 17 -15.63 -21.96 -28.71
N ARG A 18 -15.63 -21.00 -29.63
CA ARG A 18 -15.08 -19.66 -29.41
C ARG A 18 -16.02 -18.64 -30.04
N CYS A 19 -16.59 -17.77 -29.21
CA CYS A 19 -17.34 -16.61 -29.68
C CYS A 19 -16.38 -15.41 -29.78
N VAL A 20 -16.77 -14.42 -30.58
CA VAL A 20 -16.02 -13.16 -30.69
C VAL A 20 -16.68 -12.13 -29.79
N SER A 21 -15.89 -11.49 -28.92
CA SER A 21 -16.37 -10.38 -28.07
C SER A 21 -16.90 -9.22 -28.91
N ALA A 22 -17.90 -8.49 -28.43
CA ALA A 22 -18.47 -7.35 -29.13
C ALA A 22 -17.42 -6.29 -29.50
N SER A 23 -16.43 -6.06 -28.63
CA SER A 23 -15.32 -5.14 -28.86
C SER A 23 -14.40 -5.58 -30.01
N ALA A 24 -14.01 -6.86 -30.03
CA ALA A 24 -13.20 -7.43 -31.12
C ALA A 24 -13.95 -7.42 -32.46
N ALA A 25 -15.27 -7.69 -32.46
CA ALA A 25 -16.09 -7.59 -33.67
C ALA A 25 -16.17 -6.15 -34.18
N ALA A 26 -16.36 -5.16 -33.28
CA ALA A 26 -16.40 -3.74 -33.63
C ALA A 26 -15.04 -3.20 -34.13
N GLY A 27 -13.93 -3.74 -33.63
CA GLY A 27 -12.58 -3.37 -34.06
C GLY A 27 -12.09 -4.08 -35.33
N SER A 28 -12.86 -5.03 -35.87
CA SER A 28 -12.49 -5.75 -37.09
C SER A 28 -12.60 -4.85 -38.32
N THR A 29 -11.59 -4.92 -39.20
CA THR A 29 -11.58 -4.22 -40.49
C THR A 29 -11.83 -5.16 -41.68
N TYR A 30 -12.19 -6.43 -41.40
CA TYR A 30 -12.50 -7.43 -42.41
C TYR A 30 -13.94 -7.30 -42.93
N GLU A 31 -14.16 -7.62 -44.20
CA GLU A 31 -15.45 -7.51 -44.88
C GLU A 31 -16.53 -8.44 -44.28
N ASP A 32 -16.11 -9.61 -43.78
CA ASP A 32 -16.95 -10.53 -43.01
C ASP A 32 -16.74 -10.30 -41.51
N THR A 33 -17.72 -9.73 -40.82
CA THR A 33 -17.69 -9.59 -39.36
C THR A 33 -18.17 -10.87 -38.67
N PRO A 34 -17.43 -11.38 -37.66
CA PRO A 34 -17.87 -12.52 -36.87
C PRO A 34 -19.23 -12.26 -36.22
N TYR A 35 -20.08 -13.30 -36.16
CA TYR A 35 -21.26 -13.27 -35.31
C TYR A 35 -20.79 -13.08 -33.85
N GLY A 36 -21.40 -12.15 -33.12
CA GLY A 36 -20.93 -11.68 -31.82
C GLY A 36 -20.92 -12.74 -30.70
N GLU A 37 -21.04 -12.30 -29.45
CA GLU A 37 -20.75 -13.10 -28.25
C GLU A 37 -21.55 -14.41 -28.09
N THR A 38 -22.66 -14.57 -28.81
CA THR A 38 -23.59 -15.68 -28.63
C THR A 38 -23.45 -16.80 -29.66
N GLN A 39 -22.65 -16.63 -30.71
CA GLN A 39 -22.50 -17.62 -31.77
C GLN A 39 -21.04 -18.02 -31.98
N PRO A 40 -20.68 -19.29 -31.71
CA PRO A 40 -19.33 -19.77 -31.92
C PRO A 40 -18.89 -19.68 -33.38
N TRP A 41 -17.66 -19.21 -33.59
CA TRP A 41 -17.04 -19.02 -34.88
C TRP A 41 -15.99 -20.12 -35.15
N PRO A 42 -15.88 -20.64 -36.39
CA PRO A 42 -14.85 -21.61 -36.73
C PRO A 42 -13.45 -20.99 -36.65
N TRP A 43 -12.44 -21.78 -36.29
CA TRP A 43 -11.05 -21.31 -36.18
C TRP A 43 -10.02 -22.35 -36.64
N ARG A 44 -8.89 -21.87 -37.16
CA ARG A 44 -7.83 -22.72 -37.73
C ARG A 44 -6.82 -23.17 -36.68
N THR A 45 -6.36 -24.40 -36.85
CA THR A 45 -5.15 -24.89 -36.19
C THR A 45 -3.95 -24.71 -37.13
N ARG A 46 -2.73 -24.93 -36.61
CA ARG A 46 -1.51 -24.99 -37.41
C ARG A 46 -1.26 -26.35 -38.07
N THR A 47 -2.14 -27.33 -37.85
CA THR A 47 -2.00 -28.71 -38.29
C THR A 47 -2.28 -28.81 -39.79
N PRO A 48 -1.33 -29.27 -40.63
CA PRO A 48 -1.57 -29.49 -42.04
C PRO A 48 -2.39 -30.78 -42.27
N VAL A 49 -3.16 -30.80 -43.35
CA VAL A 49 -3.86 -32.01 -43.79
C VAL A 49 -2.91 -32.88 -44.63
N ALA A 50 -2.75 -34.14 -44.25
CA ALA A 50 -1.89 -35.07 -44.96
C ALA A 50 -2.32 -35.22 -46.43
N ASN A 51 -1.34 -35.17 -47.35
CA ASN A 51 -1.52 -35.33 -48.80
C ASN A 51 -2.37 -34.25 -49.49
N THR A 52 -2.74 -33.17 -48.80
CA THR A 52 -3.47 -32.05 -49.42
C THR A 52 -2.74 -30.73 -49.20
N ALA A 53 -1.98 -30.32 -50.22
CA ALA A 53 -1.24 -29.06 -50.19
C ALA A 53 -2.18 -27.87 -50.00
N GLY A 54 -1.80 -26.96 -49.09
CA GLY A 54 -2.59 -25.76 -48.82
C GLY A 54 -3.86 -26.00 -48.00
N GLN A 55 -4.02 -27.14 -47.33
CA GLN A 55 -5.09 -27.35 -46.36
C GLN A 55 -4.58 -27.47 -44.92
N VAL A 56 -5.36 -26.94 -43.98
CA VAL A 56 -5.13 -27.04 -42.54
C VAL A 56 -6.36 -27.57 -41.83
N CYS A 57 -6.17 -28.17 -40.66
CA CYS A 57 -7.27 -28.62 -39.82
C CYS A 57 -7.96 -27.42 -39.17
N THR A 58 -9.29 -27.42 -39.25
CA THR A 58 -10.17 -26.40 -38.68
C THR A 58 -11.03 -27.01 -37.58
N VAL A 59 -11.37 -26.18 -36.61
CA VAL A 59 -12.41 -26.44 -35.62
C VAL A 59 -13.66 -25.68 -36.05
N LEU A 60 -14.78 -26.39 -36.20
CA LEU A 60 -16.07 -25.80 -36.56
C LEU A 60 -16.66 -25.01 -35.39
N GLY A 61 -17.64 -24.14 -35.66
CA GLY A 61 -18.41 -23.45 -34.61
C GLY A 61 -19.11 -24.42 -33.64
N SER A 62 -19.43 -25.64 -34.08
CA SER A 62 -19.92 -26.70 -33.17
C SER A 62 -18.89 -27.16 -32.13
N GLY A 63 -17.61 -26.83 -32.32
CA GLY A 63 -16.48 -27.31 -31.52
C GLY A 63 -15.83 -28.58 -32.07
N GLN A 64 -16.42 -29.21 -33.10
CA GLN A 64 -15.84 -30.38 -33.75
C GLN A 64 -14.53 -30.00 -34.46
N GLY A 65 -13.46 -30.73 -34.15
CA GLY A 65 -12.13 -30.51 -34.72
C GLY A 65 -11.78 -31.46 -35.86
N ASN A 66 -10.59 -31.24 -36.45
CA ASN A 66 -10.00 -32.09 -37.48
C ASN A 66 -10.78 -32.15 -38.80
N VAL A 67 -11.43 -31.04 -39.18
CA VAL A 67 -12.08 -30.89 -40.48
C VAL A 67 -11.11 -30.22 -41.46
N SER A 68 -10.92 -30.79 -42.64
CA SER A 68 -9.99 -30.29 -43.65
C SER A 68 -10.54 -29.08 -44.40
N PHE A 69 -9.84 -27.94 -44.37
CA PHE A 69 -10.23 -26.74 -45.11
C PHE A 69 -9.04 -26.11 -45.85
N PRO A 70 -9.26 -25.42 -46.98
CA PRO A 70 -8.23 -24.63 -47.64
C PRO A 70 -7.69 -23.53 -46.71
N ALA A 71 -6.37 -23.45 -46.60
CA ALA A 71 -5.66 -22.42 -45.86
C ALA A 71 -5.79 -21.03 -46.50
N ASN A 72 -6.05 -20.98 -47.82
CA ASN A 72 -6.15 -19.76 -48.62
C ASN A 72 -7.57 -19.21 -48.81
N GLN A 73 -8.62 -19.89 -48.33
CA GLN A 73 -9.95 -19.30 -48.35
C GLN A 73 -10.04 -18.21 -47.28
N GLY A 74 -10.14 -16.95 -47.71
CA GLY A 74 -10.41 -15.80 -46.84
C GLY A 74 -11.89 -15.73 -46.47
N GLY A 75 -12.22 -14.90 -45.47
CA GLY A 75 -13.59 -14.50 -45.16
C GLY A 75 -14.11 -14.98 -43.81
N SER A 76 -14.30 -16.28 -43.60
CA SER A 76 -15.21 -16.74 -42.54
C SER A 76 -14.59 -17.64 -41.45
N ILE A 77 -13.28 -17.53 -41.16
CA ILE A 77 -12.57 -18.39 -40.19
C ILE A 77 -11.58 -17.58 -39.34
N GLY A 78 -11.65 -17.72 -38.01
CA GLY A 78 -10.79 -17.04 -37.06
C GLY A 78 -9.40 -17.70 -36.87
N LEU A 79 -8.49 -16.95 -36.24
CA LEU A 79 -7.19 -17.44 -35.80
C LEU A 79 -7.13 -17.44 -34.27
N VAL A 80 -6.75 -18.58 -33.69
CA VAL A 80 -6.44 -18.67 -32.25
C VAL A 80 -4.92 -18.65 -32.09
N VAL A 81 -4.43 -17.65 -31.36
CA VAL A 81 -3.00 -17.49 -31.06
C VAL A 81 -2.74 -17.95 -29.63
N CYS A 82 -1.61 -18.63 -29.43
CA CYS A 82 -1.10 -18.98 -28.11
C CYS A 82 0.31 -18.41 -27.99
N CYS A 83 0.66 -17.90 -26.81
CA CYS A 83 2.01 -17.44 -26.48
C CYS A 83 2.51 -18.11 -25.20
N ASN A 84 3.83 -18.14 -25.02
CA ASN A 84 4.46 -18.65 -23.82
C ASN A 84 5.02 -17.47 -23.02
N LEU A 85 4.41 -17.15 -21.88
CA LEU A 85 4.89 -16.13 -20.96
C LEU A 85 5.92 -16.76 -20.01
N ALA A 86 7.02 -16.06 -19.73
CA ALA A 86 7.97 -16.52 -18.73
C ALA A 86 7.31 -16.57 -17.35
N GLY A 87 7.64 -17.57 -16.52
CA GLY A 87 7.08 -17.71 -15.16
C GLY A 87 7.42 -16.56 -14.20
N THR A 88 8.28 -15.63 -14.63
CA THR A 88 8.64 -14.41 -13.90
C THR A 88 7.77 -13.20 -14.28
N VAL A 89 6.89 -13.31 -15.28
CA VAL A 89 5.98 -12.24 -15.68
C VAL A 89 4.99 -11.97 -14.55
N ARG A 90 4.85 -10.70 -14.18
CA ARG A 90 3.93 -10.26 -13.11
C ARG A 90 2.53 -10.04 -13.67
N VAL A 91 1.55 -10.39 -12.86
CA VAL A 91 0.13 -10.11 -13.09
C VAL A 91 -0.47 -9.44 -11.85
N SER A 92 -1.69 -8.90 -11.95
CA SER A 92 -2.45 -8.41 -10.79
C SER A 92 -2.58 -9.47 -9.68
N ASP A 93 -2.71 -9.03 -8.44
CA ASP A 93 -2.82 -9.95 -7.28
C ASP A 93 -4.16 -10.69 -7.28
N GLU A 94 -5.23 -10.01 -7.71
CA GLU A 94 -6.57 -10.56 -7.85
C GLU A 94 -7.07 -10.37 -9.30
N PRO A 95 -7.99 -11.22 -9.77
CA PRO A 95 -8.66 -11.00 -11.04
C PRO A 95 -9.65 -9.83 -10.97
N ASP A 96 -10.00 -9.27 -12.11
CA ASP A 96 -11.09 -8.29 -12.23
C ASP A 96 -12.48 -8.93 -12.05
N GLU A 97 -13.54 -8.11 -12.18
CA GLU A 97 -14.93 -8.53 -12.02
C GLU A 97 -15.34 -9.66 -12.97
N ASP A 98 -14.67 -9.77 -14.12
CA ASP A 98 -14.91 -10.80 -15.13
C ASP A 98 -13.97 -12.02 -14.97
N GLY A 99 -13.10 -12.02 -13.97
CA GLY A 99 -12.20 -13.12 -13.65
C GLY A 99 -10.84 -13.06 -14.35
N TYR A 100 -10.45 -11.94 -14.96
CA TYR A 100 -9.19 -11.80 -15.69
C TYR A 100 -8.06 -11.18 -14.85
N TYR A 101 -6.87 -11.77 -14.96
CA TYR A 101 -5.64 -11.18 -14.43
C TYR A 101 -4.99 -10.23 -15.44
N THR A 102 -4.56 -9.06 -14.97
CA THR A 102 -3.91 -8.05 -15.83
C THR A 102 -2.40 -8.23 -15.83
N LEU A 103 -1.76 -8.27 -17.01
CA LEU A 103 -0.30 -8.28 -17.13
C LEU A 103 0.30 -6.94 -16.69
N LEU A 104 1.28 -7.01 -15.78
CA LEU A 104 1.96 -5.83 -15.24
C LEU A 104 3.32 -5.67 -15.92
N PHE A 105 3.36 -4.91 -17.02
CA PHE A 105 4.55 -4.83 -17.86
C PHE A 105 5.69 -3.98 -17.29
N ASP A 106 5.44 -2.98 -16.43
CA ASP A 106 6.51 -2.14 -15.82
C ASP A 106 6.04 -1.36 -14.58
N ALA A 107 5.72 -2.03 -13.47
CA ALA A 107 5.68 -1.38 -12.16
C ALA A 107 6.73 -2.03 -11.25
N PRO A 108 7.78 -1.31 -10.79
CA PRO A 108 8.62 -1.82 -9.72
C PRO A 108 7.72 -2.13 -8.51
N PRO A 109 8.04 -3.15 -7.69
CA PRO A 109 7.26 -3.41 -6.48
C PRO A 109 7.19 -2.11 -5.66
N PRO A 110 6.02 -1.76 -5.10
CA PRO A 110 5.90 -0.57 -4.26
C PRO A 110 6.94 -0.64 -3.13
N ARG A 111 7.70 0.45 -2.95
CA ARG A 111 8.73 0.56 -1.92
C ARG A 111 8.12 0.32 -0.54
N LYS A 112 8.78 -0.47 0.31
CA LYS A 112 8.34 -0.70 1.69
C LYS A 112 8.64 0.55 2.53
N ALA A 113 7.77 0.87 3.50
CA ALA A 113 8.03 1.99 4.41
C ALA A 113 9.38 1.87 5.17
N GLY A 114 9.85 0.65 5.44
CA GLY A 114 11.15 0.40 6.06
C GLY A 114 12.37 0.68 5.15
N GLU A 115 12.15 0.91 3.85
CA GLU A 115 13.20 1.27 2.88
C GLU A 115 13.34 2.80 2.73
N LEU A 116 12.50 3.57 3.42
CA LEU A 116 12.56 5.03 3.44
C LEU A 116 13.62 5.53 4.43
N LEU A 117 14.18 6.70 4.19
CA LEU A 117 15.14 7.34 5.08
C LEU A 117 14.45 8.37 5.97
N ALA A 118 15.08 8.68 7.12
CA ALA A 118 14.60 9.77 7.96
C ALA A 118 14.61 11.09 7.17
N GLY A 119 13.45 11.74 7.07
CA GLY A 119 13.22 12.93 6.24
C GLY A 119 12.44 12.70 4.95
N ASP A 120 12.26 11.45 4.51
CA ASP A 120 11.35 11.14 3.39
C ASP A 120 9.90 11.49 3.75
N LEU A 121 9.12 11.93 2.75
CA LEU A 121 7.74 12.37 2.92
C LEU A 121 6.75 11.37 2.33
N LEU A 122 5.67 11.15 3.07
CA LEU A 122 4.54 10.29 2.72
C LEU A 122 3.28 11.15 2.64
N GLN A 123 2.62 11.16 1.49
CA GLN A 123 1.29 11.77 1.37
C GLN A 123 0.23 10.79 1.84
N VAL A 124 -0.60 11.22 2.79
CA VAL A 124 -1.64 10.40 3.41
C VAL A 124 -2.91 11.21 3.57
N ARG A 125 -4.07 10.56 3.56
CA ARG A 125 -5.33 11.21 3.90
C ARG A 125 -5.62 11.02 5.38
N LEU A 126 -5.69 12.12 6.13
CA LEU A 126 -5.95 12.16 7.57
C LEU A 126 -7.05 13.16 7.87
N GLY A 127 -8.14 12.71 8.50
CA GLY A 127 -9.28 13.59 8.84
C GLY A 127 -9.92 14.22 7.59
N GLY A 128 -9.98 13.47 6.48
CA GLY A 128 -10.56 13.92 5.21
C GLY A 128 -9.68 14.84 4.35
N LYS A 129 -8.51 15.28 4.85
CA LYS A 129 -7.55 16.14 4.13
C LYS A 129 -6.26 15.38 3.80
N ASP A 130 -5.62 15.76 2.68
CA ASP A 130 -4.29 15.28 2.36
C ASP A 130 -3.27 15.96 3.28
N ARG A 131 -2.37 15.15 3.85
CA ARG A 131 -1.33 15.55 4.80
C ARG A 131 -0.01 14.91 4.41
N LEU A 132 1.10 15.53 4.82
CA LEU A 132 2.43 14.98 4.70
C LEU A 132 2.90 14.42 6.04
N LEU A 133 3.28 13.15 6.06
CA LEU A 133 4.05 12.55 7.16
C LEU A 133 5.52 12.51 6.77
N ALA A 134 6.39 12.95 7.66
CA ALA A 134 7.81 12.69 7.56
C ALA A 134 8.15 11.37 8.26
N VAL A 135 9.02 10.57 7.64
CA VAL A 135 9.68 9.46 8.32
C VAL A 135 10.65 10.07 9.33
N VAL A 136 10.41 9.85 10.63
CA VAL A 136 11.20 10.46 11.70
C VAL A 136 12.27 9.53 12.28
N GLN A 137 12.06 8.21 12.17
CA GLN A 137 12.98 7.20 12.64
C GLN A 137 12.78 5.89 11.86
N GLN A 138 13.89 5.19 11.60
CA GLN A 138 13.87 3.79 11.18
C GLN A 138 14.36 2.88 12.29
N GLY A 139 13.71 1.73 12.41
CA GLY A 139 13.94 0.76 13.46
C GLY A 139 13.68 1.32 14.87
N LYS A 140 14.23 0.64 15.88
CA LYS A 140 14.14 1.10 17.28
C LYS A 140 15.00 2.35 17.51
N PRO A 141 14.47 3.42 18.16
CA PRO A 141 15.28 4.59 18.47
C PRO A 141 16.47 4.31 19.41
N SER A 142 16.32 3.35 20.34
CA SER A 142 17.39 2.86 21.22
C SER A 142 16.96 1.57 21.95
N ALA A 143 17.85 1.00 22.76
CA ALA A 143 17.56 -0.15 23.63
C ALA A 143 16.47 0.11 24.70
N LEU A 144 16.11 1.38 24.95
CA LEU A 144 15.03 1.75 25.87
C LEU A 144 13.65 1.30 25.37
N TYR A 145 13.51 1.12 24.05
CA TYR A 145 12.27 0.78 23.39
C TYR A 145 12.12 -0.74 23.29
N SER A 146 10.88 -1.23 23.33
CA SER A 146 10.60 -2.66 23.14
C SER A 146 10.79 -3.08 21.68
N GLU A 147 10.73 -4.38 21.38
CA GLU A 147 10.83 -4.86 20.00
C GLU A 147 9.62 -4.43 19.14
N GLU A 148 8.45 -4.20 19.76
CA GLU A 148 7.26 -3.68 19.08
C GLU A 148 7.45 -2.25 18.52
N CYS A 149 8.52 -1.56 18.91
CA CYS A 149 8.93 -0.27 18.39
C CYS A 149 9.80 -0.35 17.13
N ASP A 150 10.18 -1.55 16.67
CA ASP A 150 11.01 -1.72 15.47
C ASP A 150 10.18 -1.52 14.19
N GLY A 151 10.50 -0.47 13.43
CA GLY A 151 9.82 -0.14 12.18
C GLY A 151 10.05 1.30 11.72
N ALA A 152 9.26 1.75 10.74
CA ALA A 152 9.27 3.12 10.26
C ALA A 152 8.33 3.99 11.09
N TRP A 153 8.88 4.97 11.79
CA TRP A 153 8.12 5.93 12.57
C TRP A 153 7.80 7.14 11.70
N CYS A 154 6.55 7.54 11.67
CA CYS A 154 6.08 8.65 10.84
C CYS A 154 5.39 9.71 11.71
N MET A 155 5.61 10.99 11.39
CA MET A 155 5.04 12.13 12.09
C MET A 155 4.44 13.11 11.09
N ALA A 156 3.25 13.64 11.36
CA ALA A 156 2.71 14.73 10.56
C ALA A 156 3.56 15.99 10.72
N LEU A 157 3.92 16.62 9.60
CA LEU A 157 4.67 17.90 9.63
C LEU A 157 3.79 19.08 9.99
N ASP A 158 2.51 18.99 9.63
CA ASP A 158 1.49 19.97 9.98
C ASP A 158 0.61 19.44 11.12
N GLY A 159 0.12 20.34 11.95
CA GLY A 159 -0.83 20.02 13.00
C GLY A 159 -2.12 19.47 12.38
N VAL A 160 -2.58 18.34 12.93
CA VAL A 160 -3.76 17.64 12.41
C VAL A 160 -5.02 18.47 12.67
N GLU A 161 -5.06 19.21 13.79
CA GLU A 161 -6.16 20.06 14.25
C GLU A 161 -5.63 21.29 15.01
N ALA A 162 -6.36 22.42 14.92
CA ALA A 162 -6.11 23.65 15.67
C ALA A 162 -6.85 23.67 17.01
N GLU A 163 -6.87 22.55 17.74
CA GLU A 163 -7.62 22.44 19.00
C GLU A 163 -6.69 22.47 20.21
N SER A 164 -7.09 23.21 21.25
CA SER A 164 -6.49 23.11 22.58
C SER A 164 -6.57 21.66 23.06
N MET A 165 -5.49 21.14 23.65
CA MET A 165 -5.55 19.80 24.27
C MET A 165 -6.68 19.74 25.30
N PRO A 166 -7.55 18.71 25.26
CA PRO A 166 -8.56 18.53 26.29
C PRO A 166 -7.92 18.44 27.69
N ALA A 167 -8.56 18.99 28.71
CA ALA A 167 -8.06 19.00 30.09
C ALA A 167 -7.72 17.58 30.59
N GLU A 168 -8.47 16.58 30.14
CA GLU A 168 -8.28 15.17 30.49
C GLU A 168 -7.03 14.56 29.84
N MET A 169 -6.48 15.20 28.80
CA MET A 169 -5.19 14.83 28.23
C MET A 169 -4.02 15.41 29.06
N TYR A 170 -4.24 16.38 29.94
CA TYR A 170 -3.21 16.91 30.85
C TYR A 170 -3.00 16.02 32.09
N SER A 171 -4.02 15.26 32.50
CA SER A 171 -3.99 14.48 33.74
C SER A 171 -3.70 12.98 33.52
N GLY A 172 -2.63 12.48 34.14
CA GLY A 172 -2.62 11.13 34.71
C GLY A 172 -2.22 9.91 33.86
N ALA A 173 -1.93 10.02 32.56
CA ALA A 173 -1.30 8.93 31.81
C ALA A 173 -0.54 9.44 30.57
N PRO A 174 0.61 8.85 30.18
CA PRO A 174 1.46 9.29 29.06
C PRO A 174 0.82 9.28 27.66
N GLY A 175 -0.42 8.80 27.51
CA GLY A 175 -1.14 8.85 26.23
C GLY A 175 -2.63 8.50 26.28
N GLY A 176 -3.25 8.52 27.48
CA GLY A 176 -4.49 7.80 27.79
C GLY A 176 -5.74 8.04 26.93
N LYS A 177 -5.76 9.01 26.01
CA LYS A 177 -6.93 9.29 25.15
C LYS A 177 -6.60 9.64 23.69
N LEU A 178 -5.32 9.64 23.27
CA LEU A 178 -4.99 9.90 21.85
C LEU A 178 -5.41 8.72 20.97
N ASP A 179 -5.09 7.49 21.38
CA ASP A 179 -5.56 6.28 20.69
C ASP A 179 -7.09 6.30 20.54
N GLN A 180 -7.83 6.67 21.60
CA GLN A 180 -9.30 6.73 21.56
C GLN A 180 -9.82 7.90 20.70
N LYS A 181 -9.25 9.11 20.82
CA LYS A 181 -9.64 10.29 20.01
C LYS A 181 -9.39 10.03 18.52
N TYR A 182 -8.21 9.53 18.15
CA TYR A 182 -7.90 9.26 16.74
C TYR A 182 -8.44 7.93 16.23
N ALA A 183 -8.84 7.00 17.13
CA ALA A 183 -9.67 5.85 16.76
C ALA A 183 -11.14 6.24 16.51
N CYS A 184 -11.64 7.36 17.05
CA CYS A 184 -13.00 7.85 16.78
C CYS A 184 -13.09 8.87 15.64
N MET A 185 -11.98 9.40 15.13
CA MET A 185 -11.94 10.17 13.87
C MET A 185 -12.11 9.24 12.67
N THR A 186 -13.21 9.43 11.92
CA THR A 186 -13.86 8.47 11.02
C THR A 186 -13.16 8.14 9.70
N ASP A 187 -11.88 8.46 9.51
CA ASP A 187 -11.19 8.02 8.29
C ASP A 187 -9.68 7.84 8.49
N PHE A 188 -9.26 6.58 8.52
CA PHE A 188 -7.84 6.23 8.63
C PHE A 188 -7.64 4.88 7.92
N THR A 189 -7.57 4.92 6.59
CA THR A 189 -7.21 3.78 5.73
C THR A 189 -5.89 3.12 6.15
N LEU A 190 -5.05 3.83 6.90
CA LEU A 190 -3.79 3.33 7.44
C LEU A 190 -3.93 2.52 8.74
N ARG A 191 -5.11 2.47 9.40
CA ARG A 191 -5.30 1.76 10.69
C ARG A 191 -4.81 0.31 10.69
N PRO A 192 -5.08 -0.51 9.66
CA PRO A 192 -4.58 -1.88 9.60
C PRO A 192 -3.04 -1.98 9.58
N TYR A 193 -2.36 -0.90 9.19
CA TYR A 193 -0.92 -0.83 9.03
C TYR A 193 -0.21 -0.17 10.22
N ILE A 194 -0.95 0.48 11.14
CA ILE A 194 -0.37 1.08 12.34
C ILE A 194 -0.13 0.00 13.39
N ARG A 195 1.13 -0.13 13.79
CA ARG A 195 1.53 -1.00 14.90
C ARG A 195 1.28 -0.32 16.24
N ARG A 196 1.00 -1.13 17.27
CA ARG A 196 0.92 -0.67 18.65
C ARG A 196 2.29 -0.78 19.31
N ALA A 197 2.97 0.34 19.49
CA ALA A 197 4.30 0.44 20.09
C ALA A 197 4.22 0.52 21.64
N LYS A 198 5.27 0.10 22.35
CA LYS A 198 5.41 0.30 23.80
C LYS A 198 6.48 1.35 24.11
N LEU A 199 6.02 2.57 24.36
CA LEU A 199 6.86 3.76 24.45
C LEU A 199 7.42 3.96 25.86
N PRO A 200 8.68 4.41 25.99
CA PRO A 200 9.21 4.90 27.26
C PRO A 200 8.40 6.09 27.75
N HIS A 201 8.12 6.14 29.05
CA HIS A 201 7.35 7.21 29.67
C HIS A 201 7.71 7.43 31.14
N ILE A 202 7.47 8.65 31.63
CA ILE A 202 7.57 8.96 33.06
C ILE A 202 6.29 8.50 33.75
N SER A 203 6.41 7.79 34.88
CA SER A 203 5.27 7.39 35.70
C SER A 203 4.47 8.61 36.20
N SER A 204 3.21 8.39 36.58
CA SER A 204 2.36 9.42 37.22
C SER A 204 2.89 9.93 38.57
N THR A 205 3.92 9.29 39.11
CA THR A 205 4.65 9.68 40.32
C THR A 205 5.95 10.45 40.05
N GLY A 206 6.37 10.59 38.77
CA GLY A 206 7.49 11.45 38.35
C GLY A 206 8.90 10.94 38.59
N ASN A 207 9.06 9.79 39.23
CA ASN A 207 10.35 9.39 39.78
C ASN A 207 11.06 8.30 38.96
N ALA A 208 10.38 7.69 37.98
CA ALA A 208 10.94 6.60 37.20
C ALA A 208 10.44 6.60 35.75
N VAL A 209 11.29 6.12 34.85
CA VAL A 209 10.95 5.86 33.46
C VAL A 209 10.58 4.39 33.30
N SER A 210 9.34 4.11 32.91
CA SER A 210 8.90 2.80 32.47
C SER A 210 9.27 2.61 31.01
N SER A 211 9.87 1.46 30.66
CA SER A 211 10.47 1.21 29.35
C SER A 211 10.38 -0.28 28.94
N GLY A 212 10.82 -0.61 27.72
CA GLY A 212 10.75 -1.96 27.18
C GLY A 212 9.33 -2.55 27.25
N ALA A 213 9.20 -3.78 27.76
CA ALA A 213 7.92 -4.46 27.88
C ALA A 213 6.90 -3.74 28.80
N ASN A 214 7.38 -2.89 29.71
CA ASN A 214 6.57 -2.07 30.62
C ASN A 214 6.27 -0.67 30.05
N GLY A 215 6.65 -0.40 28.81
CA GLY A 215 6.35 0.85 28.12
C GLY A 215 4.85 1.07 27.93
N TYR A 216 4.48 2.31 27.62
CA TYR A 216 3.10 2.71 27.35
C TYR A 216 2.66 2.23 25.96
N ALA A 217 1.65 1.37 25.92
CA ALA A 217 1.18 0.76 24.68
C ALA A 217 0.24 1.69 23.89
N ALA A 218 0.72 2.26 22.78
CA ALA A 218 0.00 3.22 21.94
C ALA A 218 0.16 2.93 20.44
N SER A 219 -0.89 3.22 19.67
CA SER A 219 -0.86 3.21 18.20
C SER A 219 -0.65 4.62 17.63
N CYS A 220 -1.21 5.64 18.32
CA CYS A 220 -1.07 7.05 18.02
C CYS A 220 -0.62 7.79 19.28
N PHE A 221 0.45 8.58 19.19
CA PHE A 221 1.07 9.19 20.36
C PHE A 221 1.78 10.51 20.05
N LEU A 222 1.99 11.33 21.08
CA LEU A 222 2.85 12.50 20.99
C LEU A 222 4.32 12.09 21.17
N LEU A 223 5.23 12.82 20.51
CA LEU A 223 6.66 12.66 20.76
C LEU A 223 7.03 13.08 22.18
N SER A 224 8.08 12.49 22.75
CA SER A 224 8.72 13.02 23.95
C SER A 224 9.63 14.19 23.59
N ALA A 225 9.95 15.06 24.56
CA ALA A 225 10.89 16.16 24.34
C ALA A 225 12.26 15.61 23.88
N ILE A 226 12.73 14.50 24.48
CA ILE A 226 14.01 13.89 24.08
C ILE A 226 13.99 13.41 22.64
N GLU A 227 12.88 12.82 22.18
CA GLU A 227 12.71 12.38 20.79
C GLU A 227 12.91 13.52 19.79
N THR A 228 12.59 14.75 20.18
CA THR A 228 12.78 15.97 19.37
C THR A 228 14.17 16.61 19.49
N GLY A 229 15.10 15.94 20.18
CA GLY A 229 16.45 16.44 20.43
C GLY A 229 16.55 17.44 21.58
N ILE A 230 15.53 17.53 22.43
CA ILE A 230 15.52 18.42 23.59
C ILE A 230 15.98 17.66 24.84
N SER A 231 17.01 18.19 25.51
CA SER A 231 17.52 17.60 26.76
C SER A 231 16.54 17.72 27.92
N GLN A 232 16.31 16.60 28.61
CA GLN A 232 15.48 16.52 29.82
C GLN A 232 16.19 15.78 30.95
N THR A 233 15.79 16.04 32.19
CA THR A 233 16.28 15.35 33.39
C THR A 233 15.90 13.87 33.36
N TYR A 234 14.62 13.59 33.11
CA TYR A 234 14.11 12.23 32.97
C TYR A 234 14.22 11.78 31.52
N LYS A 235 14.77 10.57 31.31
CA LYS A 235 15.05 10.04 29.98
C LYS A 235 13.90 9.19 29.43
N ASP A 236 12.78 9.82 29.09
CA ASP A 236 11.56 9.18 28.55
C ASP A 236 11.57 8.97 27.02
N GLY A 237 12.77 8.86 26.44
CA GLY A 237 12.97 8.56 25.03
C GLY A 237 14.43 8.69 24.61
N ALA A 238 14.67 8.59 23.30
CA ALA A 238 15.96 8.85 22.65
C ALA A 238 15.73 9.77 21.43
N ALA A 239 16.70 10.64 21.12
CA ALA A 239 16.59 11.56 20.00
C ALA A 239 16.40 10.79 18.69
N LEU A 240 15.33 11.11 17.94
CA LEU A 240 15.04 10.46 16.67
C LEU A 240 15.94 11.04 15.59
N ALA A 241 16.31 10.21 14.61
CA ALA A 241 17.23 10.56 13.52
C ALA A 241 16.85 11.89 12.84
N PHE A 242 15.57 12.11 12.59
CA PHE A 242 15.06 13.34 11.96
C PHE A 242 15.37 14.62 12.77
N PHE A 243 15.47 14.55 14.09
CA PHE A 243 15.77 15.69 14.96
C PHE A 243 17.24 15.79 15.35
N THR A 244 18.14 15.16 14.58
CA THR A 244 19.59 15.25 14.78
C THR A 244 20.28 16.05 13.67
N GLY A 245 21.49 16.55 13.97
CA GLY A 245 22.32 17.29 13.02
C GLY A 245 21.90 18.74 12.78
N ALA A 246 22.47 19.35 11.75
CA ALA A 246 22.16 20.72 11.38
C ALA A 246 20.69 20.87 10.97
N GLY A 247 20.03 21.92 11.44
CA GLY A 247 18.62 22.19 11.12
C GLY A 247 17.60 21.52 12.04
N ALA A 248 18.04 20.81 13.09
CA ALA A 248 17.14 20.10 14.01
C ALA A 248 16.06 20.99 14.65
N ALA A 249 16.39 22.25 14.96
CA ALA A 249 15.43 23.19 15.53
C ALA A 249 14.32 23.58 14.55
N GLN A 250 14.66 23.79 13.28
CA GLN A 250 13.73 24.12 12.22
C GLN A 250 12.77 22.96 11.94
N ARG A 251 13.24 21.72 12.09
CA ARG A 251 12.42 20.51 11.93
C ARG A 251 11.39 20.30 13.05
N ARG A 252 11.49 21.04 14.16
CA ARG A 252 10.50 21.04 15.25
C ARG A 252 9.36 22.04 15.02
N ILE A 253 9.45 22.89 14.01
CA ILE A 253 8.41 23.88 13.69
C ILE A 253 7.23 23.13 13.07
N CYS A 254 6.15 23.03 13.84
CA CYS A 254 4.85 22.54 13.38
C CYS A 254 4.06 23.71 12.80
N ARG A 255 3.32 23.49 11.71
CA ARG A 255 2.43 24.49 11.12
C ARG A 255 0.98 24.03 11.16
N VAL A 256 0.07 24.95 11.43
CA VAL A 256 -1.38 24.72 11.35
C VAL A 256 -1.91 25.72 10.34
N ASP A 257 -2.48 25.19 9.25
CA ASP A 257 -2.96 26.00 8.11
C ASP A 257 -1.91 27.00 7.58
N GLY A 258 -0.64 26.59 7.58
CA GLY A 258 0.50 27.38 7.08
C GLY A 258 1.24 28.18 8.16
N GLU A 259 0.63 28.41 9.32
CA GLU A 259 1.19 29.25 10.37
C GLU A 259 1.91 28.42 11.46
N PRO A 260 3.12 28.84 11.90
CA PRO A 260 3.82 28.18 13.00
C PRO A 260 2.99 28.16 14.29
N ALA A 261 2.90 27.00 14.93
CA ALA A 261 2.09 26.81 16.13
C ALA A 261 2.84 26.05 17.24
N ASP A 262 2.47 26.33 18.48
CA ASP A 262 2.92 25.59 19.64
C ASP A 262 2.30 24.18 19.64
N TRP A 263 3.05 23.17 20.06
CA TRP A 263 2.57 21.79 20.13
C TRP A 263 3.10 21.03 21.34
N PHE A 264 2.30 20.07 21.82
CA PHE A 264 2.59 19.36 23.06
C PHE A 264 3.39 18.07 22.86
N THR A 265 4.32 17.83 23.76
CA THR A 265 5.03 16.54 23.90
C THR A 265 4.34 15.65 24.94
N ARG A 266 4.67 14.36 24.98
CA ARG A 266 4.25 13.47 26.07
C ARG A 266 5.09 13.61 27.35
N THR A 267 6.20 14.33 27.30
CA THR A 267 7.08 14.49 28.47
C THR A 267 6.40 15.37 29.50
N MET A 268 6.36 14.87 30.74
CA MET A 268 5.80 15.60 31.88
C MET A 268 6.85 16.49 32.52
N TYR A 269 6.49 17.75 32.82
CA TYR A 269 7.30 18.70 33.58
C TYR A 269 6.75 18.85 35.00
N TYR A 270 7.65 18.90 35.98
CA TYR A 270 7.29 19.14 37.38
C TYR A 270 7.35 20.64 37.70
N SER A 271 6.20 21.32 37.70
CA SER A 271 6.07 22.64 38.35
C SER A 271 4.65 22.84 38.89
N SER A 272 4.50 22.67 40.21
CA SER A 272 3.28 22.95 41.00
C SER A 272 1.96 22.34 40.46
N GLY A 273 2.06 21.35 39.59
CA GLY A 273 0.95 20.70 38.88
C GLY A 273 1.51 19.97 37.65
N TRP A 274 1.04 18.76 37.37
CA TRP A 274 1.50 17.96 36.24
C TRP A 274 1.18 18.66 34.91
N ARG A 275 2.17 19.30 34.29
CA ARG A 275 2.03 19.95 32.98
C ARG A 275 2.83 19.17 31.94
N LYS A 276 2.39 19.21 30.69
CA LYS A 276 3.16 18.68 29.56
C LYS A 276 4.15 19.73 29.06
N HIS A 277 5.33 19.30 28.66
CA HIS A 277 6.22 20.16 27.86
C HIS A 277 5.57 20.45 26.52
N PHE A 278 5.71 21.69 26.05
CA PHE A 278 5.36 22.09 24.69
C PHE A 278 6.60 22.60 23.97
N VAL A 279 6.58 22.49 22.65
CA VAL A 279 7.54 23.10 21.74
C VAL A 279 6.86 24.33 21.17
N LYS A 280 7.55 25.47 21.23
CA LYS A 280 7.09 26.74 20.71
C LYS A 280 7.05 26.74 19.18
N ALA A 281 6.24 27.63 18.62
CA ALA A 281 6.13 27.89 17.20
C ALA A 281 7.47 28.17 16.49
N ASN A 282 8.50 28.61 17.21
CA ASN A 282 9.86 28.82 16.69
C ASN A 282 10.79 27.59 16.80
N GLY A 283 10.26 26.44 17.23
CA GLY A 283 11.03 25.20 17.42
C GLY A 283 11.86 25.14 18.70
N ALA A 284 11.71 26.11 19.61
CA ALA A 284 12.35 26.09 20.94
C ALA A 284 11.45 25.43 22.00
N LEU A 285 12.01 25.16 23.18
CA LEU A 285 11.24 24.96 24.41
C LEU A 285 10.69 26.29 24.93
#